data_AF-A0A6C0E828-F1
#
_entry.id   AF-A0A6C0E828-F1
#
_cell.length_a   1.000
_cell.length_b   1.000
_cell.length_c   1.000
_cell.angle_alpha   90.00
_cell.angle_beta   90.00
_cell.angle_gamma   90.00
#
_symmetry.space_group_name_H-M   'P 1'
#
loop_
_entity.id
_entity.type
_entity.pdbx_description
1 polymer ?
#
loop_
_entity_poly.entity_id
_entity_poly.type
_entity_poly.pdbx_seq_one_letter_code
_entity_poly.pdbx_strand_id
1 'polypeptide(L)'
;MVKVYFVKKWTVNSVTNDSEGLYIFGDNNIKKGCGGQAIIRYLPNAIGIPTKKYPNNESKSYYTDDDYDNNCNKINIAIDIIKTRLDSKIYNKLVLPEDGLGTGLARLPIKAPRTYNYLIDKICSLVGEMDKESLKKIEELKGYQQIKLNN
;
A
#
# COMPACT_ATOMS: atom_id res chain seq x y z
N MET A 1 -15.89 -14.44 -0.66
CA MET A 1 -14.79 -14.20 0.29
C MET A 1 -13.68 -13.54 -0.49
N VAL A 2 -13.14 -12.41 -0.02
CA VAL A 2 -12.03 -11.73 -0.70
C VAL A 2 -10.75 -12.53 -0.43
N LYS A 3 -10.00 -12.87 -1.48
CA LYS A 3 -8.67 -13.51 -1.35
C LYS A 3 -7.57 -12.49 -1.53
N VAL A 4 -6.45 -12.67 -0.84
CA VAL A 4 -5.32 -11.74 -0.92
C VAL A 4 -4.22 -12.32 -1.82
N TYR A 5 -3.69 -11.49 -2.72
CA TYR A 5 -2.62 -11.86 -3.64
C TYR A 5 -1.47 -10.87 -3.56
N PHE A 6 -0.25 -11.38 -3.76
CA PHE A 6 0.96 -10.56 -3.80
C PHE A 6 1.57 -10.65 -5.19
N VAL A 7 1.89 -9.49 -5.76
CA VAL A 7 2.47 -9.40 -7.10
C VAL A 7 3.71 -8.54 -7.07
N LYS A 8 4.80 -9.03 -7.67
CA LYS A 8 6.07 -8.32 -7.72
C LYS A 8 6.00 -7.01 -8.52
N LYS A 9 5.41 -7.08 -9.71
CA LYS A 9 5.18 -5.95 -10.61
C LYS A 9 3.93 -6.22 -11.44
N TRP A 10 3.18 -5.17 -11.73
CA TRP A 10 2.07 -5.21 -12.67
C TRP A 10 2.29 -4.21 -13.81
N THR A 11 1.47 -4.34 -14.84
CA THR A 11 1.38 -3.41 -15.97
C THR A 11 -0.04 -2.83 -16.03
N VAL A 12 -0.22 -1.73 -16.76
CA VAL A 12 -1.56 -1.21 -17.04
C VAL A 12 -2.43 -2.29 -17.68
N ASN A 13 -1.91 -3.01 -18.68
CA ASN A 13 -2.66 -4.06 -19.38
C ASN A 13 -3.06 -5.23 -18.45
N SER A 14 -2.16 -5.70 -17.60
CA SER A 14 -2.48 -6.82 -16.69
C SER A 14 -3.57 -6.44 -15.68
N VAL A 15 -3.57 -5.20 -15.18
CA VAL A 15 -4.59 -4.73 -14.23
C VAL A 15 -5.91 -4.43 -14.92
N THR A 16 -5.89 -3.84 -16.12
CA THR A 16 -7.12 -3.63 -16.92
C THR A 16 -7.82 -4.95 -17.24
N ASN A 17 -7.07 -6.03 -17.47
CA ASN A 17 -7.62 -7.34 -17.82
C ASN A 17 -8.02 -8.21 -16.60
N ASP A 18 -7.76 -7.77 -15.36
CA ASP A 18 -8.25 -8.43 -14.13
C ASP A 18 -9.34 -7.60 -13.46
N SER A 19 -10.58 -7.74 -13.95
CA SER A 19 -11.74 -7.01 -13.44
C SER A 19 -12.14 -7.43 -12.02
N GLU A 20 -11.70 -8.60 -11.55
CA GLU A 20 -12.04 -9.12 -10.22
C GLU A 20 -11.12 -8.61 -9.11
N GLY A 21 -9.95 -8.09 -9.48
CA GLY A 21 -8.93 -7.64 -8.55
C GLY A 21 -9.00 -6.17 -8.23
N LEU A 22 -8.94 -5.83 -6.94
CA LEU A 22 -8.68 -4.50 -6.45
C LEU A 22 -7.19 -4.35 -6.12
N TYR A 23 -6.48 -3.54 -6.90
CA TYR A 23 -5.03 -3.37 -6.80
C TYR A 23 -4.66 -2.17 -5.92
N ILE A 24 -3.82 -2.41 -4.92
CA ILE A 24 -3.35 -1.36 -4.01
C ILE A 24 -1.91 -1.02 -4.32
N PHE A 25 -1.60 0.27 -4.44
CA PHE A 25 -0.25 0.76 -4.69
C PHE A 25 0.12 1.93 -3.78
N GLY A 26 1.42 2.18 -3.62
CA GLY A 26 1.91 3.35 -2.91
C GLY A 26 1.78 4.61 -3.76
N ASP A 27 1.13 5.64 -3.22
CA ASP A 27 0.86 6.90 -3.91
C ASP A 27 1.45 8.11 -3.14
N ASN A 28 1.50 9.27 -3.80
CA ASN A 28 1.82 10.55 -3.19
C ASN A 28 0.56 11.39 -2.93
N ASN A 29 0.63 12.31 -1.96
CA ASN A 29 -0.51 13.14 -1.55
C ASN A 29 -1.17 13.90 -2.70
N ILE A 30 -0.37 14.38 -3.66
CA ILE A 30 -0.89 15.18 -4.78
C ILE A 30 -1.35 14.32 -5.96
N LYS A 31 -1.24 12.99 -5.87
CA LYS A 31 -1.68 12.02 -6.88
C LYS A 31 -1.14 12.29 -8.28
N LYS A 32 0.14 12.71 -8.39
CA LYS A 32 0.82 13.01 -9.67
C LYS A 32 1.97 12.05 -9.98
N GLY A 33 2.25 11.88 -11.28
CA GLY A 33 3.35 11.07 -11.80
C GLY A 33 3.14 9.55 -11.68
N CYS A 34 3.67 8.76 -12.61
CA CYS A 34 3.43 7.32 -12.70
C CYS A 34 4.67 6.46 -12.37
N GLY A 35 5.58 6.97 -11.52
CA GLY A 35 6.79 6.25 -11.16
C GLY A 35 6.52 4.99 -10.34
N GLY A 36 7.33 3.94 -10.53
CA GLY A 36 7.18 2.68 -9.82
C GLY A 36 5.88 1.95 -10.19
N GLN A 37 5.10 1.54 -9.19
CA GLN A 37 3.82 0.85 -9.39
C GLN A 37 2.62 1.79 -9.52
N ALA A 38 2.81 3.11 -9.42
CA ALA A 38 1.75 4.11 -9.64
C ALA A 38 1.31 4.25 -11.11
N ILE A 39 1.88 3.44 -12.02
CA ILE A 39 1.45 3.35 -13.43
C ILE A 39 -0.04 2.99 -13.59
N ILE A 40 -0.64 2.35 -12.58
CA ILE A 40 -2.06 1.97 -12.59
C ILE A 40 -2.98 3.00 -11.92
N ARG A 41 -2.48 4.17 -11.48
CA ARG A 41 -3.24 5.13 -10.66
C ARG A 41 -4.63 5.44 -11.20
N TYR A 42 -4.76 5.55 -12.52
CA TYR A 42 -5.99 6.00 -13.17
C TYR A 42 -6.93 4.85 -13.58
N LEU A 43 -6.60 3.61 -13.20
CA LEU A 43 -7.47 2.47 -13.46
C LEU A 43 -8.59 2.38 -12.42
N PRO A 44 -9.82 1.96 -12.81
CA PRO A 44 -10.99 1.95 -11.93
C PRO A 44 -10.90 0.92 -10.79
N ASN A 45 -10.06 -0.10 -10.98
CA ASN A 45 -9.78 -1.17 -10.03
C ASN A 45 -8.43 -0.97 -9.31
N ALA A 46 -7.92 0.27 -9.23
CA ALA A 46 -6.70 0.60 -8.51
C ALA A 46 -6.95 1.68 -7.45
N ILE A 47 -6.36 1.51 -6.26
CA ILE A 47 -6.38 2.50 -5.18
C ILE A 47 -4.97 2.79 -4.68
N GLY A 48 -4.65 4.08 -4.62
CA GLY A 48 -3.40 4.57 -4.06
C GLY A 48 -3.50 4.80 -2.56
N ILE A 49 -2.59 4.21 -1.78
CA ILE A 49 -2.39 4.56 -0.37
C ILE A 49 -1.32 5.66 -0.27
N PRO A 50 -1.59 6.78 0.41
CA PRO A 50 -0.60 7.84 0.61
C PRO A 50 0.62 7.35 1.38
N THR A 51 1.79 7.45 0.74
CA THR A 51 3.09 7.00 1.28
C THR A 51 4.20 8.05 1.13
N LYS A 52 3.89 9.19 0.50
CA LYS A 52 4.84 10.26 0.22
C LYS A 52 4.09 11.58 -0.01
N LYS A 53 4.73 12.75 0.19
CA LYS A 53 4.11 14.07 -0.08
C LYS A 53 4.06 14.36 -1.59
N TYR A 54 5.20 14.22 -2.27
CA TYR A 54 5.36 14.58 -3.68
C TYR A 54 6.08 13.46 -4.46
N PRO A 55 5.89 13.38 -5.80
CA PRO A 55 6.43 12.27 -6.58
C PRO A 55 7.95 12.33 -6.81
N ASN A 56 8.60 13.47 -6.60
CA ASN A 56 10.03 13.64 -6.84
C ASN A 56 10.89 13.17 -5.65
N ASN A 57 12.21 13.24 -5.79
CA ASN A 57 13.17 12.74 -4.78
C ASN A 57 13.77 13.83 -3.88
N GLU A 58 13.19 15.03 -3.86
CA GLU A 58 13.60 16.08 -2.92
C GLU A 58 13.31 15.68 -1.47
N SER A 59 14.08 16.19 -0.51
CA SER A 59 13.93 15.88 0.92
C SER A 59 12.50 16.15 1.42
N LYS A 60 11.93 17.30 1.06
CA LYS A 60 10.55 17.72 1.39
C LYS A 60 9.45 16.83 0.82
N SER A 61 9.81 15.94 -0.10
CA SER A 61 8.85 15.04 -0.76
C SER A 61 8.54 13.84 0.10
N TYR A 62 9.45 13.43 0.99
CA TYR A 62 9.24 12.32 1.89
C TYR A 62 8.35 12.71 3.07
N TYR A 63 7.61 11.74 3.61
CA TYR A 63 7.06 11.89 4.96
C TYR A 63 8.18 11.88 5.99
N THR A 64 7.95 12.53 7.12
CA THR A 64 8.73 12.39 8.34
C THR A 64 7.81 11.99 9.48
N ASP A 65 8.38 11.51 10.59
CA ASP A 65 7.61 11.19 11.78
C ASP A 65 7.10 12.43 12.53
N ASP A 66 7.57 13.63 12.18
CA ASP A 66 6.98 14.89 12.66
C ASP A 66 5.55 15.08 12.14
N ASP A 67 5.24 14.51 10.96
CA ASP A 67 3.91 14.54 10.36
C ASP A 67 3.05 13.30 10.72
N TYR A 68 3.47 12.51 11.72
CA TYR A 68 2.91 11.17 11.98
C TYR A 68 1.37 11.14 12.02
N ASP A 69 0.72 12.00 12.82
CA ASP A 69 -0.74 12.00 12.95
C ASP A 69 -1.43 12.33 11.63
N ASN A 70 -0.88 13.32 10.92
CA ASN A 70 -1.39 13.73 9.62
C ASN A 70 -1.19 12.65 8.55
N ASN A 71 -0.12 11.85 8.63
CA ASN A 71 0.11 10.71 7.75
C ASN A 71 -0.88 9.58 8.07
N CYS A 72 -1.06 9.25 9.36
CA CYS A 72 -1.99 8.23 9.82
C CYS A 72 -3.43 8.53 9.38
N ASN A 73 -3.87 9.78 9.49
CA ASN A 73 -5.19 10.20 9.03
C ASN A 73 -5.39 9.93 7.53
N LYS A 74 -4.41 10.27 6.69
CA LYS A 74 -4.48 10.00 5.24
C LYS A 74 -4.51 8.51 4.92
N ILE A 75 -3.73 7.71 5.66
CA ILE A 75 -3.72 6.26 5.52
C ILE A 75 -5.09 5.68 5.88
N ASN A 76 -5.70 6.11 6.99
CA ASN A 76 -7.02 5.64 7.40
C ASN A 76 -8.09 5.92 6.35
N ILE A 77 -8.13 7.13 5.80
CA ILE A 77 -9.05 7.48 4.71
C ILE A 77 -8.89 6.52 3.52
N ALA A 78 -7.65 6.21 3.14
CA ALA A 78 -7.41 5.26 2.04
C ALA A 78 -7.86 3.83 2.39
N ILE A 79 -7.62 3.37 3.62
CA ILE A 79 -8.08 2.06 4.11
C ILE A 79 -9.61 1.97 4.10
N ASP A 80 -10.31 3.01 4.54
CA ASP A 80 -11.77 3.04 4.55
C ASP A 80 -12.35 2.97 3.13
N ILE A 81 -11.72 3.65 2.18
CA ILE A 81 -12.07 3.55 0.76
C ILE A 81 -11.86 2.11 0.25
N ILE A 82 -10.75 1.46 0.61
CA ILE A 82 -10.48 0.07 0.22
C ILE A 82 -11.55 -0.87 0.80
N LYS A 83 -11.86 -0.76 2.09
CA LYS A 83 -12.92 -1.54 2.74
C LYS A 83 -14.25 -1.35 2.02
N THR A 84 -14.67 -0.10 1.81
CA THR A 84 -15.89 0.23 1.06
C THR A 84 -15.94 -0.42 -0.33
N ARG A 85 -14.82 -0.42 -1.06
CA ARG A 85 -14.77 -1.01 -2.41
C ARG A 85 -14.83 -2.52 -2.39
N LEU A 86 -14.26 -3.18 -1.39
CA LEU A 86 -14.35 -4.63 -1.21
C LEU A 86 -15.77 -5.03 -0.75
N ASP A 87 -16.39 -4.27 0.15
CA ASP A 87 -17.74 -4.51 0.64
C ASP A 87 -18.81 -4.39 -0.46
N SER A 88 -18.54 -3.61 -1.52
CA SER A 88 -19.40 -3.55 -2.71
C SER A 88 -19.52 -4.88 -3.46
N LYS A 89 -18.67 -5.87 -3.15
CA LYS A 89 -18.59 -7.20 -3.78
C LYS A 89 -18.32 -7.20 -5.29
N ILE A 90 -17.92 -6.05 -5.85
CA ILE A 90 -17.44 -5.94 -7.24
C ILE A 90 -16.11 -6.68 -7.39
N TYR A 91 -15.28 -6.65 -6.36
CA TYR A 91 -13.97 -7.29 -6.34
C TYR A 91 -13.96 -8.48 -5.39
N ASN A 92 -13.35 -9.58 -5.83
CA ASN A 92 -13.15 -10.78 -5.02
C ASN A 92 -11.67 -11.04 -4.71
N LYS A 93 -10.76 -10.18 -5.19
CA LYS A 93 -9.32 -10.22 -4.89
C LYS A 93 -8.84 -8.87 -4.37
N LEU A 94 -8.01 -8.89 -3.34
CA LEU A 94 -7.19 -7.75 -2.92
C LEU A 94 -5.75 -8.05 -3.36
N VAL A 95 -5.19 -7.21 -4.23
CA VAL A 95 -3.85 -7.42 -4.78
C VAL A 95 -2.89 -6.37 -4.20
N LEU A 96 -1.85 -6.85 -3.53
CA LEU A 96 -0.83 -6.05 -2.85
C LEU A 96 0.53 -6.20 -3.53
N PRO A 97 1.42 -5.20 -3.44
CA PRO A 97 2.78 -5.33 -3.94
C PRO A 97 3.57 -6.28 -3.04
N GLU A 98 4.29 -7.23 -3.64
CA GLU A 98 5.12 -8.20 -2.90
C GLU A 98 6.25 -7.52 -2.11
N ASP A 99 6.79 -6.41 -2.63
CA ASP A 99 7.81 -5.60 -1.96
C ASP A 99 7.26 -4.75 -0.80
N GLY A 100 5.95 -4.82 -0.53
CA GLY A 100 5.27 -4.06 0.51
C GLY A 100 4.93 -2.62 0.08
N LEU A 101 4.00 -2.01 0.82
CA LEU A 101 3.58 -0.62 0.60
C LEU A 101 4.52 0.35 1.31
N GLY A 102 4.74 1.53 0.71
CA GLY A 102 5.60 2.57 1.29
C GLY A 102 7.10 2.29 1.21
N THR A 103 7.49 1.16 0.63
CA THR A 103 8.88 0.81 0.33
C THR A 103 9.32 1.44 -1.01
N GLY A 104 10.56 1.20 -1.44
CA GLY A 104 11.08 1.72 -2.71
C GLY A 104 11.14 3.26 -2.74
N LEU A 105 10.47 3.89 -3.72
CA LEU A 105 10.54 5.35 -3.97
C LEU A 105 9.98 6.21 -2.83
N ALA A 106 9.11 5.64 -1.98
CA ALA A 106 8.54 6.30 -0.82
C ALA A 106 9.48 6.29 0.40
N ARG A 107 10.32 5.26 0.53
CA ARG A 107 11.34 5.13 1.60
C ARG A 107 10.77 5.32 3.02
N LEU A 108 9.50 5.00 3.27
CA LEU A 108 8.88 5.18 4.59
C LEU A 108 9.66 4.51 5.74
N PRO A 109 10.18 3.28 5.61
CA PRO A 109 10.92 2.64 6.71
C PRO A 109 12.11 3.46 7.22
N ILE A 110 12.71 4.29 6.35
CA ILE A 110 13.88 5.10 6.67
C ILE A 110 13.48 6.54 7.04
N LYS A 111 12.48 7.09 6.34
CA LYS A 111 12.13 8.52 6.46
C LYS A 111 11.08 8.81 7.52
N ALA A 112 10.16 7.87 7.74
CA ALA A 112 9.06 7.97 8.71
C ALA A 112 8.71 6.57 9.27
N PRO A 113 9.62 5.94 10.03
CA PRO A 113 9.44 4.57 10.53
C PRO A 113 8.19 4.38 11.39
N ARG A 114 7.77 5.39 12.18
CA ARG A 114 6.50 5.28 12.94
C ARG A 114 5.33 5.19 11.98
N THR A 115 5.30 6.06 10.96
CA THR A 115 4.26 6.03 9.92
C THR A 115 4.27 4.70 9.16
N TYR A 116 5.45 4.16 8.87
CA TYR A 116 5.59 2.86 8.21
C TYR A 116 4.97 1.73 9.03
N ASN A 117 5.31 1.63 10.31
CA ASN A 117 4.76 0.60 11.20
C ASN A 117 3.23 0.70 11.28
N TYR A 118 2.70 1.92 11.40
CA TYR A 118 1.26 2.15 11.38
C TYR A 118 0.60 1.66 10.09
N LEU A 119 1.18 1.97 8.94
CA LEU A 119 0.69 1.48 7.64
C LEU A 119 0.65 -0.05 7.60
N ILE A 120 1.72 -0.71 8.02
CA ILE A 120 1.78 -2.17 8.04
C ILE A 120 0.72 -2.76 8.97
N ASP A 121 0.51 -2.19 10.15
CA ASP A 121 -0.52 -2.67 11.09
C ASP A 121 -1.93 -2.55 10.51
N LYS A 122 -2.22 -1.47 9.77
CA LYS A 122 -3.51 -1.31 9.08
C LYS A 122 -3.71 -2.31 7.95
N ILE A 123 -2.66 -2.59 7.18
CA ILE A 123 -2.71 -3.61 6.12
C ILE A 123 -2.86 -5.02 6.72
N CYS A 124 -2.15 -5.34 7.80
CA CYS A 124 -2.29 -6.61 8.49
C CYS A 124 -3.71 -6.80 9.03
N SER A 125 -4.28 -5.78 9.67
CA SER A 125 -5.66 -5.82 10.17
C SER A 125 -6.65 -6.07 9.03
N LEU A 126 -6.52 -5.32 7.93
CA LEU A 126 -7.35 -5.49 6.73
C LEU A 126 -7.26 -6.91 6.15
N VAL A 127 -6.05 -7.45 6.02
CA VAL A 127 -5.81 -8.78 5.45
C VAL A 127 -6.30 -9.88 6.41
N GLY A 128 -6.07 -9.74 7.71
CA GLY A 128 -6.52 -10.69 8.72
C GLY A 128 -8.04 -10.86 8.79
N GLU A 129 -8.79 -9.81 8.50
CA GLU A 129 -10.25 -9.84 8.35
C GLU A 129 -10.69 -10.69 7.13
N MET A 130 -9.85 -10.79 6.09
CA MET A 130 -10.21 -11.40 4.79
C MET A 130 -9.63 -12.80 4.59
N ASP A 131 -8.36 -12.98 4.93
CA ASP A 131 -7.54 -14.14 4.60
C ASP A 131 -6.44 -14.34 5.65
N LYS A 132 -6.73 -15.22 6.62
CA LYS A 132 -5.81 -15.54 7.73
C LYS A 132 -4.52 -16.21 7.27
N GLU A 133 -4.52 -16.88 6.12
CA GLU A 133 -3.31 -17.52 5.58
C GLU A 133 -2.36 -16.46 5.03
N SER A 134 -2.90 -15.52 4.25
CA SER A 134 -2.12 -14.38 3.76
C SER A 134 -1.61 -13.48 4.88
N LEU A 135 -2.36 -13.35 6.00
CA LEU A 135 -1.88 -12.61 7.17
C LEU A 135 -0.56 -13.18 7.71
N LYS A 136 -0.47 -14.50 7.89
CA LYS A 136 0.75 -15.16 8.40
C LYS A 136 1.96 -14.81 7.53
N LYS A 137 1.78 -14.84 6.21
CA LYS A 137 2.83 -14.47 5.24
C LYS A 137 3.28 -13.00 5.42
N ILE A 138 2.35 -12.07 5.65
CA ILE A 138 2.70 -10.67 5.90
C ILE A 138 3.46 -10.51 7.23
N GLU A 139 3.02 -11.20 8.29
CA GLU A 139 3.68 -11.14 9.60
C GLU A 139 5.12 -11.66 9.54
N GLU A 140 5.37 -12.74 8.81
CA GLU A 140 6.72 -13.25 8.52
C GLU A 140 7.58 -12.22 7.78
N LEU A 141 7.02 -11.58 6.73
CA LEU A 141 7.71 -10.53 5.97
C LEU A 141 8.02 -9.30 6.83
N LYS A 142 7.09 -8.90 7.70
CA LYS A 142 7.26 -7.80 8.66
C LYS A 142 8.43 -8.10 9.60
N GLY A 143 8.49 -9.31 10.16
CA GLY A 143 9.60 -9.75 11.00
C GLY A 143 10.95 -9.68 10.27
N TYR A 144 11.00 -10.17 9.03
CA TYR A 144 12.21 -10.12 8.21
C TYR A 144 12.67 -8.68 7.90
N GLN A 145 11.73 -7.78 7.58
CA GLN A 145 12.03 -6.38 7.30
C GLN A 145 12.54 -5.65 8.54
N GLN A 146 11.97 -5.92 9.71
CA GLN A 146 12.42 -5.33 10.97
C GLN A 146 13.84 -5.76 11.32
N ILE A 147 14.21 -7.02 11.07
CA ILE A 147 15.59 -7.52 11.23
C ILE A 147 16.54 -6.78 10.28
N LYS A 148 16.16 -6.57 9.02
CA LYS A 148 17.01 -5.87 8.03
C LYS A 148 17.22 -4.38 8.32
N LEU A 149 16.27 -3.73 8.98
CA LEU A 149 16.40 -2.31 9.35
C LEU A 149 17.30 -2.11 10.58
N ASN A 150 17.48 -3.16 11.38
CA ASN A 150 18.29 -3.15 12.60
C ASN A 150 19.75 -3.62 12.38
N ASN A 151 20.10 -4.08 11.17
CA ASN A 151 21.44 -4.49 10.76
C ASN A 151 22.00 -3.52 9.72
#